data_AF-A0AAP2YYZ3-F1
#
_entry.id   AF-A0AAP2YYZ3-F1
#
_cell.length_a   1.000
_cell.length_b   1.000
_cell.length_c   1.000
_cell.angle_alpha   90.00
_cell.angle_beta   90.00
_cell.angle_gamma   90.00
#
_symmetry.space_group_name_H-M   'P 1'
#
loop_
_entity.id
_entity.type
_entity.pdbx_description
1 polymer ?
#
loop_
_entity_poly.entity_id
_entity_poly.type
_entity_poly.pdbx_seq_one_letter_code
_entity_poly.pdbx_strand_id
1 'polypeptide(L)' 'MTTTDRERITGAADATDEKRYQAVHRVRSRIEELEQDTEILEEHHPELYRELREAVCDDD' A
#
# COMPACT_ATOMS: atom_id res chain seq x y z
N MET A 1 -1.71 -3.63 -4.72
CA MET A 1 -0.95 -4.86 -4.42
C MET A 1 -1.73 -6.08 -4.90
N THR A 2 -1.08 -7.02 -5.59
CA THR A 2 -1.72 -8.26 -6.05
C THR A 2 -1.77 -9.33 -4.94
N THR A 3 -2.54 -10.41 -5.12
CA THR A 3 -2.51 -11.57 -4.20
C THR A 3 -1.10 -12.13 -4.07
N THR A 4 -0.40 -12.28 -5.19
CA THR A 4 0.96 -12.82 -5.19
C THR A 4 1.98 -11.89 -4.52
N ASP A 5 1.81 -10.57 -4.61
CA ASP A 5 2.64 -9.65 -3.83
C ASP A 5 2.43 -9.85 -2.32
N ARG A 6 1.17 -10.02 -1.87
CA ARG A 6 0.84 -10.33 -0.46
C ARG A 6 1.49 -11.63 0.00
N GLU A 7 1.37 -12.70 -0.78
CA GLU A 7 1.96 -14.00 -0.44
C GLU A 7 3.50 -13.93 -0.36
N ARG A 8 4.14 -13.16 -1.25
CA ARG A 8 5.61 -12.98 -1.25
C ARG A 8 6.09 -12.14 -0.06
N ILE A 9 5.34 -11.10 0.31
CA ILE A 9 5.70 -10.21 1.43
C ILE A 9 5.50 -10.93 2.77
N THR A 10 4.39 -11.67 2.91
CA THR A 10 4.09 -12.44 4.13
C THR A 10 4.93 -13.71 4.28
N GLY A 11 5.69 -14.09 3.25
CA GLY A 11 6.48 -15.32 3.23
C GLY A 11 5.64 -16.59 3.03
N ALA A 12 4.33 -16.46 2.76
CA ALA A 12 3.44 -17.59 2.50
C ALA A 12 3.74 -18.30 1.16
N ALA A 13 4.38 -17.61 0.21
CA ALA A 13 4.89 -18.22 -1.01
C ALA A 13 6.38 -18.55 -0.91
N ASP A 14 6.76 -19.75 -1.38
CA ASP A 14 8.15 -20.05 -1.68
C ASP A 14 8.59 -19.24 -2.91
N ALA A 15 9.46 -18.28 -2.67
CA ALA A 15 9.91 -17.32 -3.66
C ALA A 15 11.38 -17.00 -3.42
N THR A 16 12.11 -16.80 -4.52
CA THR A 16 13.50 -16.33 -4.47
C THR A 16 13.56 -14.94 -3.83
N ASP A 17 14.71 -14.62 -3.24
CA ASP A 17 14.93 -13.31 -2.62
C ASP A 17 14.73 -12.15 -3.61
N GLU A 18 15.10 -12.35 -4.88
CA GLU A 18 14.84 -11.37 -5.94
C GLU A 18 13.32 -11.12 -6.12
N LYS A 19 12.49 -12.17 -6.15
CA LYS A 19 11.04 -12.03 -6.32
C LYS A 19 10.39 -11.37 -5.11
N ARG A 20 10.89 -11.65 -3.91
CA ARG A 20 10.46 -10.98 -2.67
C ARG A 20 10.84 -9.50 -2.72
N TYR A 21 12.08 -9.20 -3.08
CA TYR A 21 12.57 -7.82 -3.23
C TYR A 21 11.74 -7.03 -4.24
N GLN A 22 11.43 -7.62 -5.41
CA GLN A 22 10.56 -6.98 -6.41
C GLN A 22 9.15 -6.70 -5.89
N ALA A 23 8.56 -7.62 -5.10
CA ALA A 23 7.25 -7.39 -4.48
C ALA A 23 7.30 -6.22 -3.49
N VAL A 24 8.32 -6.17 -2.64
CA VAL A 24 8.55 -5.06 -1.71
C VAL A 24 8.73 -3.74 -2.44
N HIS A 25 9.55 -3.72 -3.50
CA HIS A 25 9.77 -2.52 -4.31
C HIS A 25 8.48 -2.00 -4.94
N ARG A 26 7.66 -2.89 -5.53
CA ARG A 26 6.35 -2.49 -6.09
C ARG A 26 5.43 -1.90 -5.02
N VAL A 27 5.44 -2.44 -3.81
CA VAL A 27 4.62 -1.89 -2.72
C VAL A 27 5.14 -0.53 -2.27
N ARG A 28 6.46 -0.34 -2.18
CA ARG A 28 7.05 0.98 -1.87
C ARG A 28 6.65 2.06 -2.86
N SER A 29 6.78 1.80 -4.16
CA SER A 29 6.35 2.77 -5.18
C SER A 29 4.87 3.13 -5.04
N ARG A 30 4.02 2.15 -4.70
CA ARG A 30 2.59 2.42 -4.49
C ARG A 30 2.29 3.19 -3.21
N ILE A 31 3.15 3.12 -2.19
CA ILE A 31 3.03 3.96 -0.99
C ILE A 31 3.34 5.41 -1.36
N GLU A 32 4.42 5.66 -2.12
CA GLU A 32 4.78 7.00 -2.60
C GLU A 32 3.69 7.62 -3.51
N GLU A 33 3.04 6.81 -4.35
CA GLU A 33 1.87 7.24 -5.11
C GLU A 33 0.70 7.60 -4.19
N LEU A 34 0.43 6.75 -3.19
CA LEU A 34 -0.67 6.97 -2.25
C LEU A 34 -0.47 8.25 -1.43
N GLU A 35 0.76 8.59 -1.05
CA GLU A 35 1.08 9.85 -0.36
C GLU A 35 0.61 11.07 -1.16
N GLN A 36 0.94 11.12 -2.46
CA GLN A 36 0.48 12.18 -3.37
C GLN A 36 -1.05 12.15 -3.55
N ASP A 37 -1.64 10.96 -3.69
CA ASP A 37 -3.10 10.82 -3.80
C ASP A 37 -3.81 11.35 -2.55
N THR A 38 -3.26 11.16 -1.35
CA THR A 38 -3.86 11.68 -0.11
C THR A 38 -3.96 13.20 -0.11
N GLU A 39 -2.98 13.93 -0.63
CA GLU A 39 -3.02 15.41 -0.74
C GLU A 39 -4.18 15.85 -1.64
N ILE A 40 -4.34 15.19 -2.78
CA ILE A 40 -5.43 15.46 -3.74
C ILE A 40 -6.80 15.15 -3.11
N LEU A 41 -6.90 14.03 -2.38
CA LEU A 41 -8.14 13.65 -1.70
C LEU A 41 -8.49 14.64 -0.58
N GLU A 42 -7.52 15.09 0.21
CA GLU A 42 -7.74 16.07 1.27
C GLU A 42 -8.30 17.39 0.70
N GLU A 43 -7.78 17.85 -0.43
CA GLU A 43 -8.20 19.10 -1.06
C GLU A 43 -9.58 18.98 -1.75
N HIS A 44 -9.82 17.90 -2.49
CA HIS A 44 -10.97 17.83 -3.41
C HIS A 44 -12.08 16.89 -2.97
N HIS A 45 -11.76 15.88 -2.16
CA HIS A 45 -12.70 14.84 -1.73
C HIS A 45 -12.49 14.45 -0.26
N PRO A 46 -12.70 15.39 0.69
CA PRO A 46 -12.34 15.20 2.09
C PRO A 46 -13.07 14.04 2.78
N GLU A 47 -14.24 13.63 2.29
CA GLU A 47 -14.93 12.42 2.77
C GLU A 47 -14.14 11.15 2.44
N LEU A 48 -13.65 11.02 1.20
CA LEU A 48 -12.82 9.87 0.79
C LEU A 48 -11.47 9.86 1.50
N TYR A 49 -10.90 11.04 1.77
CA TYR A 49 -9.70 11.15 2.59
C TYR A 49 -9.93 10.59 4.01
N ARG A 50 -11.06 10.95 4.64
CA ARG A 50 -11.42 10.41 5.97
C ARG A 50 -11.61 8.90 5.93
N GLU A 51 -12.37 8.39 4.96
CA GLU A 51 -12.57 6.94 4.78
C GLU A 51 -11.25 6.19 4.62
N LEU A 52 -10.34 6.73 3.79
CA LEU A 52 -9.01 6.14 3.62
C LEU A 52 -8.20 6.16 4.93
N ARG A 53 -8.20 7.29 5.65
CA ARG A 53 -7.48 7.44 6.91
C ARG A 53 -8.01 6.48 7.98
N GLU A 54 -9.33 6.36 8.12
CA GLU A 54 -9.97 5.41 9.03
C GLU A 54 -9.65 3.95 8.68
N ALA A 55 -9.47 3.63 7.40
CA ALA A 55 -9.14 2.27 6.97
C ALA A 55 -7.67 1.86 7.21
N VAL A 56 -6.74 2.82 7.37
CA VAL A 56 -5.29 2.55 7.44
C VAL A 56 -4.63 2.99 8.74
N CYS A 57 -5.23 3.94 9.47
CA CYS A 57 -4.78 4.34 10.79
C CYS A 57 -5.58 3.55 11.83
N ASP A 58 -4.88 2.87 12.73
CA ASP A 58 -5.52 2.35 13.94
C ASP A 58 -5.94 3.54 14.82
N ASP A 59 -7.13 3.48 15.42
CA ASP A 59 -7.61 4.43 16.43
C ASP A 59 -6.84 4.25 17.75
N ASP A 60 -5.55 4.58 17.79
CA ASP A 60 -4.71 4.65 19.00
C ASP A 60 -4.01 6.01 19.15
#